data_AF-D2SNW4-F1
#
_entry.id   AF-D2SNW4-F1
#
_cell.length_a   1.000
_cell.length_b   1.000
_cell.length_c   1.000
_cell.angle_alpha   90.00
_cell.angle_beta   90.00
_cell.angle_gamma   90.00
#
_symmetry.space_group_name_H-M   'P 1'
#
loop_
_entity.id
_entity.type
_entity.pdbx_description
1 polymer ?
#
loop_
_entity_poly.entity_id
_entity_poly.type
_entity_poly.pdbx_seq_one_letter_code
_entity_poly.pdbx_strand_id
1 'polypeptide(L)'
;DLPGTEGDFKVRSYVVDVLDKGSSAVSIVNSEIYQNKQLVARTQQHIFVLGQGGFKGPRNSKQAVEVQPAPKRAPDAVVEQRTAEGQASLYRLSGDFNPLHIDPNVAAASGHPRPILHGMATLGFSARHVLAKFGGNDPANFKALKARFVKPVLPGQTLVTEMWLEGKRVLFQTKVKETSNLVIAGAYVDFKNVVSGQASSGAAATAAPSGALKSDALFAKIQEEVGKNKDLAKSIGGVFLYNITESGKTVKSWTLDLKTPAVHEGGPKSGKADTTLTVSDSDMVDIAAGTLSPQVAYMKGKLKISGNIMLAQKLGPLLKSNAKL
;
A
#
# COMPACT_ATOMS: atom_id res chain seq x y z
N ASP A 1 16.05 8.47 17.17
CA ASP A 1 15.10 9.53 16.80
C ASP A 1 15.27 9.85 15.33
N LEU A 2 14.17 9.81 14.57
CA LEU A 2 14.20 10.32 13.20
C LEU A 2 14.37 11.84 13.28
N PRO A 3 15.14 12.47 12.37
CA PRO A 3 15.02 13.91 12.20
C PRO A 3 13.53 14.20 11.95
N GLY A 4 12.97 15.26 12.54
CA GLY A 4 11.54 15.57 12.44
C GLY A 4 11.00 15.59 11.01
N THR A 5 9.69 15.80 10.83
CA THR A 5 9.04 15.77 9.51
C THR A 5 9.45 16.91 8.57
N GLU A 6 10.30 17.83 9.03
CA GLU A 6 10.83 18.96 8.29
C GLU A 6 12.26 19.29 8.75
N GLY A 7 12.99 20.05 7.93
CA GLY A 7 14.28 20.62 8.29
C GLY A 7 15.27 20.70 7.14
N ASP A 8 16.38 21.38 7.38
CA ASP A 8 17.47 21.51 6.43
C ASP A 8 18.49 20.38 6.61
N PHE A 9 18.90 19.78 5.49
CA PHE A 9 19.85 18.68 5.46
C PHE A 9 21.07 19.03 4.62
N LYS A 10 22.25 18.70 5.13
CA LYS A 10 23.51 18.77 4.37
C LYS A 10 23.82 17.39 3.82
N VAL A 11 23.92 17.27 2.50
CA VAL A 11 24.27 16.01 1.82
C VAL A 11 25.71 16.07 1.34
N ARG A 12 26.49 15.04 1.68
CA ARG A 12 27.84 14.81 1.11
C ARG A 12 27.81 13.54 0.27
N SER A 13 27.99 13.68 -1.03
CA SER A 13 28.07 12.55 -1.96
C SER A 13 29.51 12.33 -2.43
N TYR A 14 29.90 11.08 -2.60
CA TYR A 14 31.21 10.71 -3.12
C TYR A 14 31.17 9.36 -3.86
N VAL A 15 31.98 9.24 -4.91
CA VAL A 15 32.17 7.99 -5.63
C VAL A 15 33.01 7.06 -4.77
N VAL A 16 32.48 5.86 -4.55
CA VAL A 16 33.07 4.79 -3.72
C VAL A 16 33.92 3.88 -4.60
N ASP A 17 33.41 3.55 -5.77
CA ASP A 17 34.04 2.63 -6.71
C ASP A 17 33.47 2.82 -8.12
N VAL A 18 34.21 2.39 -9.14
CA VAL A 18 33.78 2.38 -10.54
C VAL A 18 34.10 1.02 -11.15
N LEU A 19 33.06 0.29 -11.53
CA LEU A 19 33.16 -1.09 -11.99
C LEU A 19 33.01 -1.20 -13.51
N ASP A 20 33.81 -2.08 -14.11
CA ASP A 20 33.71 -2.42 -15.53
C ASP A 20 32.83 -3.66 -15.72
N LYS A 21 31.71 -3.49 -16.42
CA LYS A 21 30.76 -4.56 -16.76
C LYS A 21 30.81 -4.94 -18.24
N GLY A 22 31.96 -4.75 -18.89
CA GLY A 22 32.15 -5.06 -20.30
C GLY A 22 31.79 -3.85 -21.16
N SER A 23 30.58 -3.78 -21.70
CA SER A 23 30.15 -2.63 -22.52
C SER A 23 29.68 -1.44 -21.68
N SER A 24 29.50 -1.60 -20.36
CA SER A 24 28.95 -0.56 -19.48
C SER A 24 29.81 -0.37 -18.24
N ALA A 25 29.77 0.83 -17.68
CA ALA A 25 30.35 1.13 -16.37
C ALA A 25 29.25 1.13 -15.29
N VAL A 26 29.64 0.87 -14.04
CA VAL A 26 28.80 1.11 -12.87
C VAL A 26 29.55 2.02 -11.90
N SER A 27 28.99 3.20 -11.62
CA SER A 27 29.48 4.08 -10.56
C SER A 27 28.74 3.76 -9.26
N ILE A 28 29.48 3.42 -8.21
CA ILE A 28 28.93 3.25 -6.86
C ILE A 28 29.11 4.58 -6.14
N VAL A 29 28.01 5.22 -5.76
CA VAL A 29 27.99 6.51 -5.09
C VAL A 29 27.38 6.36 -3.72
N ASN A 30 28.09 6.79 -2.69
CA ASN A 30 27.52 6.95 -1.36
C ASN A 30 27.09 8.40 -1.17
N SER A 31 25.99 8.59 -0.45
CA SER A 31 25.63 9.88 0.12
C SER A 31 25.44 9.77 1.62
N GLU A 32 26.01 10.71 2.35
CA GLU A 32 25.81 10.89 3.78
C GLU A 32 24.96 12.14 4.00
N ILE A 33 23.86 11.98 4.72
CA ILE A 33 22.87 13.03 4.97
C ILE A 33 22.98 13.44 6.42
N TYR A 34 23.20 14.72 6.67
CA TYR A 34 23.40 15.30 8.00
C TYR A 34 22.32 16.32 8.33
N GLN A 35 21.85 16.33 9.57
CA GLN A 35 21.03 17.40 10.14
C GLN A 35 21.71 17.87 11.44
N ASN A 36 21.87 19.18 11.64
CA ASN A 36 22.53 19.72 12.84
C ASN A 36 23.89 19.06 13.18
N LYS A 37 24.69 18.80 12.12
CA LYS A 37 25.99 18.09 12.18
C LYS A 37 25.91 16.61 12.61
N GLN A 38 24.72 16.06 12.85
CA GLN A 38 24.51 14.63 13.12
C GLN A 38 24.19 13.89 11.83
N LEU A 39 24.81 12.72 11.63
CA LEU A 39 24.51 11.84 10.51
C LEU A 39 23.14 11.19 10.72
N VAL A 40 22.20 11.41 9.80
CA VAL A 40 20.83 10.87 9.88
C VAL A 40 20.62 9.66 8.98
N ALA A 41 21.26 9.63 7.81
CA ALA A 41 21.09 8.54 6.85
C ALA A 41 22.32 8.39 5.96
N ARG A 42 22.51 7.16 5.47
CA ARG A 42 23.42 6.85 4.37
C ARG A 42 22.64 6.21 3.23
N THR A 43 22.94 6.59 2.01
CA THR A 43 22.46 5.91 0.81
C THR A 43 23.66 5.40 0.02
N GLN A 44 23.45 4.31 -0.72
CA GLN A 44 24.40 3.83 -1.72
C GLN A 44 23.64 3.54 -3.00
N GLN A 45 23.99 4.23 -4.08
CA GLN A 45 23.40 4.08 -5.40
C GLN A 45 24.41 3.45 -6.36
N HIS A 46 23.92 2.56 -7.22
CA HIS A 46 24.71 1.89 -8.24
C HIS A 46 24.18 2.40 -9.59
N ILE A 47 24.88 3.36 -10.19
CA ILE A 47 24.47 4.04 -11.41
C ILE A 47 25.09 3.32 -12.59
N PHE A 48 24.26 2.72 -13.45
CA PHE A 48 24.70 2.11 -14.70
C PHE A 48 24.86 3.17 -15.77
N VAL A 49 26.03 3.23 -16.38
CA VAL A 49 26.35 4.13 -17.49
C VAL A 49 26.60 3.28 -18.73
N LEU A 50 25.58 3.22 -19.59
CA LEU A 50 25.59 2.39 -20.80
C LEU A 50 26.66 2.88 -21.78
N GLY A 51 27.38 1.95 -22.40
CA GLY A 51 28.40 2.25 -23.42
C GLY A 51 29.75 2.73 -22.89
N GLN A 52 29.88 2.98 -21.58
CA GLN A 52 31.10 3.54 -20.97
C GLN A 52 31.97 2.48 -20.29
N GLY A 53 31.85 1.21 -20.67
CA GLY A 53 32.69 0.12 -20.16
C GLY A 53 34.01 -0.06 -20.94
N GLY A 54 34.70 -1.19 -20.72
CA GLY A 54 35.85 -1.62 -21.52
C GLY A 54 37.18 -1.03 -21.09
N PHE A 55 37.19 -0.29 -19.98
CA PHE A 55 38.39 0.31 -19.39
C PHE A 55 39.23 -0.67 -18.57
N LYS A 56 38.87 -1.96 -18.55
CA LYS A 56 39.57 -3.06 -17.84
C LYS A 56 39.60 -2.86 -16.32
N GLY A 57 38.57 -2.22 -15.77
CA GLY A 57 38.41 -2.02 -14.33
C GLY A 57 37.96 -3.27 -13.57
N PRO A 58 37.84 -3.17 -12.23
CA PRO A 58 37.33 -4.26 -11.42
C PRO A 58 35.88 -4.60 -11.80
N ARG A 59 35.55 -5.89 -11.81
CA ARG A 59 34.18 -6.33 -12.08
C ARG A 59 33.27 -6.24 -10.85
N ASN A 60 33.84 -6.30 -9.64
CA ASN A 60 33.10 -6.34 -8.38
C ASN A 60 33.75 -5.38 -7.37
N SER A 61 32.97 -4.87 -6.42
CA SER A 61 33.45 -4.03 -5.34
C SER A 61 33.27 -4.72 -3.99
N LYS A 62 34.27 -4.63 -3.11
CA LYS A 62 34.12 -5.00 -1.69
C LYS A 62 33.36 -3.95 -0.88
N GLN A 63 33.16 -2.76 -1.45
CA GLN A 63 32.46 -1.64 -0.80
C GLN A 63 30.97 -1.59 -1.17
N ALA A 64 30.56 -2.42 -2.12
CA ALA A 64 29.16 -2.60 -2.48
C ALA A 64 28.40 -3.31 -1.36
N VAL A 65 27.30 -2.71 -0.89
CA VAL A 65 26.33 -3.44 -0.08
C VAL A 65 25.68 -4.51 -0.96
N GLU A 66 25.77 -5.76 -0.55
CA GLU A 66 25.30 -6.89 -1.36
C GLU A 66 23.77 -6.98 -1.41
N VAL A 67 23.28 -7.54 -2.51
CA VAL A 67 21.87 -7.96 -2.65
C VAL A 67 21.68 -9.34 -2.02
N GLN A 68 20.46 -9.68 -1.61
CA GLN A 68 20.16 -10.98 -1.03
C GLN A 68 19.07 -11.69 -1.85
N PRO A 69 19.33 -12.90 -2.39
CA PRO A 69 18.36 -13.60 -3.22
C PRO A 69 17.11 -13.97 -2.43
N ALA A 70 15.98 -14.08 -3.14
CA ALA A 70 14.74 -14.58 -2.53
C ALA A 70 14.92 -16.06 -2.09
N PRO A 71 14.40 -16.45 -0.92
CA PRO A 71 14.41 -17.84 -0.47
C PRO A 71 13.70 -18.78 -1.45
N LYS A 72 14.18 -20.02 -1.57
CA LYS A 72 13.57 -21.07 -2.39
C LYS A 72 12.41 -21.77 -1.65
N ARG A 73 11.49 -20.99 -1.07
CA ARG A 73 10.29 -21.44 -0.36
C ARG A 73 9.12 -20.48 -0.65
N ALA A 74 7.89 -20.88 -0.33
CA ALA A 74 6.74 -19.99 -0.47
C ALA A 74 6.94 -18.69 0.35
N PRO A 75 6.47 -17.52 -0.13
CA PRO A 75 6.49 -16.28 0.63
C PRO A 75 5.66 -16.40 1.92
N ASP A 76 6.14 -15.77 2.99
CA ASP A 76 5.39 -15.67 4.25
C ASP A 76 4.24 -14.67 4.14
N ALA A 77 4.38 -13.67 3.27
CA ALA A 77 3.32 -12.73 2.95
C ALA A 77 3.41 -12.28 1.49
N VAL A 78 2.24 -11.98 0.91
CA VAL A 78 2.10 -11.38 -0.42
C VAL A 78 1.13 -10.20 -0.31
N VAL A 79 1.51 -9.06 -0.89
CA VAL A 79 0.62 -7.89 -1.00
C VAL A 79 0.56 -7.45 -2.45
N GLU A 80 -0.66 -7.24 -2.94
CA GLU A 80 -0.91 -6.70 -4.27
C GLU A 80 -1.41 -5.26 -4.18
N GLN A 81 -0.89 -4.38 -5.03
CA GLN A 81 -1.39 -3.01 -5.16
C GLN A 81 -1.34 -2.54 -6.61
N ARG A 82 -2.48 -2.14 -7.16
CA ARG A 82 -2.55 -1.46 -8.47
C ARG A 82 -2.04 -0.03 -8.35
N THR A 83 -1.11 0.35 -9.22
CA THR A 83 -0.66 1.74 -9.34
C THR A 83 -1.69 2.58 -10.09
N ALA A 84 -1.76 3.88 -9.82
CA ALA A 84 -2.60 4.77 -10.62
C ALA A 84 -2.02 4.92 -12.05
N GLU A 85 -2.87 5.19 -13.04
CA GLU A 85 -2.39 5.53 -14.39
C GLU A 85 -1.51 6.79 -14.37
N GLY A 86 -1.86 7.77 -13.52
CA GLY A 86 -1.08 8.99 -13.29
C GLY A 86 0.03 8.86 -12.23
N GLN A 87 0.43 7.64 -11.82
CA GLN A 87 1.36 7.45 -10.70
C GLN A 87 2.71 8.12 -10.91
N ALA A 88 3.26 8.05 -12.13
CA ALA A 88 4.53 8.69 -12.47
C ALA A 88 4.42 10.22 -12.49
N SER A 89 3.29 10.75 -12.96
CA SER A 89 2.99 12.19 -12.96
C SER A 89 2.93 12.77 -11.55
N LEU A 90 2.42 12.00 -10.59
CA LEU A 90 2.43 12.40 -9.18
C LEU A 90 3.83 12.25 -8.56
N TYR A 91 4.46 11.08 -8.73
CA TYR A 91 5.73 10.79 -8.06
C TYR A 91 6.87 11.74 -8.47
N ARG A 92 6.93 12.15 -9.75
CA ARG A 92 7.96 13.09 -10.23
C ARG A 92 7.96 14.43 -9.49
N LEU A 93 6.83 14.84 -8.90
CA LEU A 93 6.75 16.07 -8.10
C LEU A 93 7.61 15.99 -6.81
N SER A 94 8.11 14.80 -6.46
CA SER A 94 9.08 14.58 -5.37
C SER A 94 10.54 14.79 -5.79
N GLY A 95 10.82 15.24 -7.03
CA GLY A 95 12.14 15.73 -7.45
C GLY A 95 12.80 15.03 -8.63
N ASP A 96 12.31 13.86 -9.06
CA ASP A 96 12.82 13.19 -10.27
C ASP A 96 11.96 13.54 -11.49
N PHE A 97 12.40 14.59 -12.20
CA PHE A 97 11.73 15.13 -13.37
C PHE A 97 12.17 14.51 -14.70
N ASN A 98 12.91 13.39 -14.69
CA ASN A 98 13.38 12.75 -15.91
C ASN A 98 12.21 12.52 -16.90
N PRO A 99 12.30 13.06 -18.14
CA PRO A 99 11.21 13.00 -19.11
C PRO A 99 10.83 11.57 -19.51
N LEU A 100 11.72 10.59 -19.32
CA LEU A 100 11.42 9.15 -19.49
C LEU A 100 10.13 8.68 -18.79
N HIS A 101 9.75 9.38 -17.71
CA HIS A 101 8.61 9.03 -16.87
C HIS A 101 7.30 9.76 -17.23
N ILE A 102 7.31 10.66 -18.22
CA ILE A 102 6.10 11.42 -18.58
C ILE A 102 5.96 11.72 -20.08
N ASP A 103 7.06 11.87 -20.81
CA ASP A 103 7.08 12.19 -22.24
C ASP A 103 7.08 10.90 -23.07
N PRO A 104 6.03 10.62 -23.86
CA PRO A 104 5.97 9.43 -24.72
C PRO A 104 7.10 9.36 -25.76
N ASN A 105 7.57 10.49 -26.28
CA ASN A 105 8.61 10.52 -27.30
C ASN A 105 9.96 10.11 -26.71
N VAL A 106 10.29 10.60 -25.51
CA VAL A 106 11.52 10.21 -24.81
C VAL A 106 11.48 8.74 -24.39
N ALA A 107 10.31 8.26 -23.93
CA ALA A 107 10.14 6.85 -23.59
C ALA A 107 10.33 5.94 -24.81
N ALA A 108 9.73 6.29 -25.95
CA ALA A 108 9.88 5.56 -27.21
C ALA A 108 11.33 5.55 -27.71
N ALA A 109 12.00 6.71 -27.70
CA ALA A 109 13.42 6.82 -28.06
C ALA A 109 14.33 5.99 -27.13
N SER A 110 13.92 5.77 -25.88
CA SER A 110 14.61 4.93 -24.90
C SER A 110 14.22 3.44 -24.98
N GLY A 111 13.43 3.04 -25.99
CA GLY A 111 13.03 1.64 -26.21
C GLY A 111 11.84 1.18 -25.38
N HIS A 112 11.03 2.10 -24.84
CA HIS A 112 9.82 1.77 -24.08
C HIS A 112 8.55 2.14 -24.86
N PRO A 113 7.50 1.30 -24.84
CA PRO A 113 6.27 1.56 -25.61
C PRO A 113 5.47 2.78 -25.11
N ARG A 114 5.68 3.18 -23.86
CA ARG A 114 5.10 4.37 -23.21
C ARG A 114 5.93 4.73 -21.97
N PRO A 115 5.70 5.90 -21.34
CA PRO A 115 6.43 6.29 -20.14
C PRO A 115 6.35 5.23 -19.03
N ILE A 116 7.51 4.95 -18.42
CA ILE A 116 7.64 3.95 -17.35
C ILE A 116 7.54 4.63 -15.98
N LEU A 117 7.05 3.90 -14.98
CA LEU A 117 7.07 4.35 -13.59
C LEU A 117 8.51 4.38 -13.07
N HIS A 118 8.85 5.38 -12.25
CA HIS A 118 10.15 5.45 -11.57
C HIS A 118 10.42 4.16 -10.78
N GLY A 119 11.64 3.62 -10.91
CA GLY A 119 12.06 2.46 -10.11
C GLY A 119 11.93 2.73 -8.61
N MET A 120 12.31 3.94 -8.18
CA MET A 120 12.19 4.37 -6.78
C MET A 120 10.74 4.44 -6.30
N ALA A 121 9.78 4.78 -7.16
CA ALA A 121 8.36 4.72 -6.81
C ALA A 121 7.93 3.28 -6.51
N THR A 122 8.29 2.34 -7.40
CA THR A 122 8.02 0.90 -7.23
C THR A 122 8.65 0.36 -5.94
N LEU A 123 9.87 0.81 -5.62
CA LEU A 123 10.54 0.49 -4.36
C LEU A 123 9.79 1.05 -3.15
N GLY A 124 9.29 2.29 -3.24
CA GLY A 124 8.45 2.91 -2.21
C GLY A 124 7.18 2.11 -1.93
N PHE A 125 6.47 1.62 -2.96
CA PHE A 125 5.33 0.70 -2.79
C PHE A 125 5.74 -0.56 -2.01
N SER A 126 6.81 -1.21 -2.47
CA SER A 126 7.29 -2.46 -1.88
C SER A 126 7.73 -2.28 -0.42
N ALA A 127 8.47 -1.21 -0.12
CA ALA A 127 8.90 -0.87 1.23
C ALA A 127 7.70 -0.56 2.15
N ARG A 128 6.67 0.14 1.65
CA ARG A 128 5.42 0.38 2.39
C ARG A 128 4.69 -0.92 2.71
N HIS A 129 4.63 -1.87 1.77
CA HIS A 129 4.03 -3.18 2.02
C HIS A 129 4.78 -3.95 3.13
N VAL A 130 6.12 -3.97 3.05
CA VAL A 130 6.98 -4.64 4.05
C VAL A 130 6.84 -3.98 5.42
N LEU A 131 6.87 -2.65 5.48
CA LEU A 131 6.67 -1.87 6.71
C LEU A 131 5.29 -2.14 7.35
N ALA A 132 4.23 -2.14 6.54
CA ALA A 132 2.88 -2.43 7.02
C ALA A 132 2.72 -3.87 7.52
N LYS A 133 3.40 -4.84 6.91
CA LYS A 133 3.28 -6.27 7.28
C LYS A 133 4.15 -6.70 8.45
N PHE A 134 5.36 -6.17 8.56
CA PHE A 134 6.34 -6.68 9.52
C PHE A 134 6.91 -5.60 10.45
N GLY A 135 6.74 -4.32 10.11
CA GLY A 135 7.25 -3.20 10.88
C GLY A 135 6.21 -2.49 11.74
N GLY A 136 4.95 -2.95 11.76
CA GLY A 136 3.86 -2.32 12.52
C GLY A 136 3.41 -0.98 11.95
N ASN A 137 3.75 -0.68 10.69
CA ASN A 137 3.55 0.62 10.07
C ASN A 137 4.26 1.79 10.79
N ASP A 138 5.25 1.50 11.64
CA ASP A 138 6.04 2.48 12.38
C ASP A 138 7.36 2.80 11.66
N PRO A 139 7.53 4.00 11.07
CA PRO A 139 8.76 4.37 10.39
C PRO A 139 9.98 4.40 11.32
N ALA A 140 9.81 4.60 12.63
CA ALA A 140 10.93 4.58 13.57
C ALA A 140 11.55 3.19 13.72
N ASN A 141 10.83 2.14 13.34
CA ASN A 141 11.27 0.76 13.35
C ASN A 141 12.11 0.37 12.11
N PHE A 142 12.01 1.15 11.03
CA PHE A 142 12.71 0.90 9.77
C PHE A 142 14.22 1.22 9.92
N LYS A 143 15.10 0.23 9.71
CA LYS A 143 16.55 0.41 9.90
C LYS A 143 17.30 0.56 8.58
N ALA A 144 17.05 -0.30 7.60
CA ALA A 144 17.74 -0.26 6.32
C ALA A 144 16.91 -0.88 5.21
N LEU A 145 17.19 -0.47 3.97
CA LEU A 145 16.59 -1.00 2.75
C LEU A 145 17.67 -1.22 1.71
N LYS A 146 17.61 -2.36 1.03
CA LYS A 146 18.40 -2.67 -0.16
C LYS A 146 17.49 -3.24 -1.23
N ALA A 147 17.76 -2.90 -2.49
CA ALA A 147 17.04 -3.47 -3.62
C ALA A 147 17.89 -3.41 -4.89
N ARG A 148 17.52 -4.23 -5.88
CA ARG A 148 18.00 -4.16 -7.26
C ARG A 148 16.82 -4.04 -8.21
N PHE A 149 16.84 -3.02 -9.06
CA PHE A 149 15.88 -2.87 -10.16
C PHE A 149 16.23 -3.83 -11.30
N VAL A 150 15.22 -4.48 -11.88
CA VAL A 150 15.43 -5.54 -12.89
C VAL A 150 14.72 -5.25 -14.21
N LYS A 151 13.43 -4.89 -14.15
CA LYS A 151 12.60 -4.58 -15.32
C LYS A 151 11.74 -3.35 -15.04
N PRO A 152 11.31 -2.60 -16.08
CA PRO A 152 10.43 -1.45 -15.90
C PRO A 152 9.03 -1.86 -15.46
N VAL A 153 8.34 -0.93 -14.80
CA VAL A 153 6.91 -0.99 -14.49
C VAL A 153 6.22 0.07 -15.32
N LEU A 154 5.04 -0.23 -15.87
CA LEU A 154 4.19 0.78 -16.51
C LEU A 154 3.17 1.31 -15.49
N PRO A 155 2.92 2.63 -15.42
CA PRO A 155 1.83 3.17 -14.60
C PRO A 155 0.50 2.50 -14.94
N GLY A 156 -0.31 2.20 -13.93
CA GLY A 156 -1.53 1.41 -14.06
C GLY A 156 -1.34 -0.10 -13.79
N GLN A 157 -0.12 -0.62 -13.85
CA GLN A 157 0.11 -2.05 -13.55
C GLN A 157 -0.02 -2.36 -12.07
N THR A 158 -0.24 -3.65 -11.78
CA THR A 158 -0.41 -4.18 -10.43
C THR A 158 0.90 -4.75 -9.91
N LEU A 159 1.41 -4.18 -8.83
CA LEU A 159 2.59 -4.67 -8.14
C LEU A 159 2.22 -5.81 -7.20
N VAL A 160 2.99 -6.88 -7.22
CA VAL A 160 2.89 -8.02 -6.29
C VAL A 160 4.19 -8.09 -5.51
N THR A 161 4.14 -7.74 -4.22
CA THR A 161 5.29 -7.79 -3.31
C THR A 161 5.25 -9.10 -2.52
N GLU A 162 6.19 -9.99 -2.81
CA GLU A 162 6.38 -11.25 -2.10
C GLU A 162 7.46 -11.06 -1.03
N MET A 163 7.21 -11.55 0.18
CA MET A 163 8.01 -11.25 1.37
C MET A 163 8.32 -12.52 2.16
N TRP A 164 9.55 -12.62 2.68
CA TRP A 164 10.03 -13.72 3.51
C TRP A 164 10.71 -13.15 4.76
N LEU A 165 10.23 -13.53 5.93
CA LEU A 165 10.77 -13.11 7.21
C LEU A 165 11.93 -14.04 7.64
N GLU A 166 13.08 -13.45 7.92
CA GLU A 166 14.31 -14.12 8.38
C GLU A 166 14.86 -13.35 9.59
N GLY A 167 14.40 -13.71 10.79
CA GLY A 167 14.75 -13.01 12.03
C GLY A 167 14.25 -11.57 12.05
N LYS A 168 15.17 -10.58 12.00
CA LYS A 168 14.84 -9.14 11.92
C LYS A 168 14.83 -8.57 10.50
N ARG A 169 15.13 -9.41 9.51
CA ARG A 169 15.20 -9.04 8.10
C ARG A 169 13.98 -9.58 7.38
N VAL A 170 13.38 -8.76 6.53
CA VAL A 170 12.38 -9.22 5.55
C VAL A 170 13.02 -9.15 4.18
N LEU A 171 13.32 -10.31 3.61
CA LEU A 171 13.67 -10.44 2.20
C LEU A 171 12.41 -10.21 1.38
N PHE A 172 12.51 -9.51 0.25
CA PHE A 172 11.36 -9.32 -0.63
C PHE A 172 11.75 -9.25 -2.09
N GLN A 173 10.75 -9.48 -2.93
CA GLN A 173 10.83 -9.21 -4.36
C GLN A 173 9.48 -8.67 -4.87
N THR A 174 9.52 -7.96 -5.99
CA THR A 174 8.31 -7.35 -6.55
C THR A 174 8.16 -7.77 -8.00
N LYS A 175 6.95 -8.24 -8.34
CA LYS A 175 6.54 -8.60 -9.70
C LYS A 175 5.43 -7.69 -10.20
N VAL A 176 5.23 -7.68 -11.51
CA VAL A 176 4.04 -7.13 -12.15
C VAL A 176 3.05 -8.26 -12.38
N LYS A 177 1.84 -8.17 -11.81
CA LYS A 177 0.82 -9.23 -11.87
C LYS A 177 0.47 -9.60 -13.32
N GLU A 178 0.31 -8.59 -14.17
CA GLU A 178 -0.14 -8.75 -15.55
C GLU A 178 0.85 -9.51 -16.43
N THR A 179 2.13 -9.55 -16.06
CA THR A 179 3.19 -10.14 -16.90
C THR A 179 4.04 -11.17 -16.16
N SER A 180 3.86 -11.31 -14.84
CA SER A 180 4.75 -12.04 -13.93
C SER A 180 6.22 -11.58 -13.96
N ASN A 181 6.51 -10.44 -14.59
CA ASN A 181 7.87 -9.91 -14.67
C ASN A 181 8.38 -9.50 -13.29
N LEU A 182 9.56 -9.99 -12.93
CA LEU A 182 10.31 -9.53 -11.77
C LEU A 182 10.86 -8.12 -12.03
N VAL A 183 10.48 -7.15 -11.21
CA VAL A 183 10.85 -5.73 -11.35
C VAL A 183 11.78 -5.25 -10.23
N ILE A 184 11.64 -5.81 -9.03
CA ILE A 184 12.59 -5.64 -7.92
C ILE A 184 13.03 -7.03 -7.46
N ALA A 185 14.34 -7.22 -7.34
CA ALA A 185 14.95 -8.46 -6.86
C ALA A 185 16.06 -8.16 -5.86
N GLY A 186 16.53 -9.21 -5.18
CA GLY A 186 17.72 -9.09 -4.35
C GLY A 186 17.52 -8.18 -3.13
N ALA A 187 16.27 -7.97 -2.72
CA ALA A 187 15.88 -6.85 -1.89
C ALA A 187 15.56 -7.29 -0.47
N TYR A 188 15.77 -6.39 0.48
CA TYR A 188 15.46 -6.63 1.89
C TYR A 188 15.21 -5.34 2.65
N VAL A 189 14.44 -5.45 3.73
CA VAL A 189 14.32 -4.46 4.79
C VAL A 189 14.85 -5.05 6.09
N ASP A 190 15.68 -4.30 6.79
CA ASP A 190 16.02 -4.60 8.19
C ASP A 190 15.17 -3.75 9.11
N PHE A 191 14.58 -4.39 10.12
CA PHE A 191 13.86 -3.71 11.20
C PHE A 191 14.66 -3.70 12.50
N LYS A 192 14.36 -2.74 13.37
CA LYS A 192 14.86 -2.76 14.75
C LYS A 192 14.18 -3.88 15.54
N ASN A 193 12.88 -4.05 15.34
CA ASN A 193 12.02 -5.08 15.92
C ASN A 193 11.03 -5.58 14.85
N VAL A 194 10.70 -6.86 14.85
CA VAL A 194 9.67 -7.39 13.95
C VAL A 194 8.37 -7.52 14.72
N VAL A 195 7.29 -6.99 14.15
CA VAL A 195 5.95 -7.06 14.71
C VAL A 195 5.20 -8.20 14.01
N SER A 196 5.72 -9.43 14.11
CA SER A 196 5.10 -10.63 13.55
C SER A 196 4.31 -11.33 14.65
N GLY A 197 3.00 -11.09 14.67
CA GLY A 197 2.07 -11.63 15.67
C GLY A 197 0.65 -11.06 15.58
N GLN A 198 0.46 -9.99 14.81
CA GLN A 198 -0.86 -9.55 14.39
C GLN A 198 -0.75 -9.18 12.91
N ALA A 199 -1.69 -9.63 12.09
CA ALA A 199 -1.98 -8.94 10.87
C ALA A 199 -2.38 -7.51 11.25
N SER A 200 -1.43 -6.58 11.29
CA SER A 200 -1.70 -5.17 11.55
C SER A 200 -2.33 -4.58 10.29
N SER A 201 -3.66 -4.73 10.21
CA SER A 201 -4.50 -3.57 9.98
C SER A 201 -4.06 -2.45 10.92
N GLY A 202 -3.65 -1.31 10.38
CA GLY A 202 -3.20 -0.20 11.21
C GLY A 202 -2.77 1.04 10.44
N ALA A 203 -3.74 1.75 9.85
CA ALA A 203 -3.81 3.17 10.18
C ALA A 203 -4.38 3.23 11.61
N ALA A 204 -3.72 3.97 12.49
CA ALA A 204 -3.91 3.93 13.93
C ALA A 204 -5.39 3.98 14.36
N ALA A 205 -5.80 2.99 15.15
CA ALA A 205 -6.96 3.08 16.03
C ALA A 205 -6.51 2.54 17.40
N THR A 206 -6.69 3.36 18.41
CA THR A 206 -6.53 3.05 19.83
C THR A 206 -7.22 1.72 20.16
N ALA A 207 -6.54 0.88 20.95
CA ALA A 207 -6.99 -0.46 21.30
C ALA A 207 -8.40 -0.44 21.92
N ALA A 208 -9.32 -1.17 21.31
CA ALA A 208 -10.60 -1.56 21.91
C ALA A 208 -10.49 -3.02 22.43
N PRO A 209 -11.29 -3.42 23.44
CA PRO A 209 -11.12 -4.69 24.14
C PRO A 209 -11.50 -5.89 23.26
N SER A 210 -10.96 -7.06 23.62
CA SER A 210 -11.24 -8.35 22.98
C SER A 210 -12.75 -8.62 22.86
N GLY A 211 -13.25 -8.75 21.63
CA GLY A 211 -14.67 -8.88 21.28
C GLY A 211 -15.13 -7.91 20.17
N ALA A 212 -14.29 -6.94 19.82
CA ALA A 212 -14.57 -5.99 18.75
C ALA A 212 -14.29 -6.58 17.35
N LEU A 213 -15.29 -6.47 16.46
CA LEU A 213 -15.17 -6.81 15.03
C LEU A 213 -14.46 -5.68 14.28
N LYS A 214 -13.79 -5.99 13.16
CA LYS A 214 -13.09 -4.95 12.37
C LYS A 214 -14.05 -3.90 11.82
N SER A 215 -15.29 -4.31 11.54
CA SER A 215 -16.37 -3.43 11.10
C SER A 215 -16.98 -2.58 12.23
N ASP A 216 -16.69 -2.81 13.52
CA ASP A 216 -17.23 -1.97 14.62
C ASP A 216 -16.80 -0.51 14.47
N ALA A 217 -15.53 -0.28 14.16
CA ALA A 217 -15.01 1.07 13.89
C ALA A 217 -15.63 1.71 12.64
N LEU A 218 -16.08 0.91 11.68
CA LEU A 218 -16.79 1.40 10.50
C LEU A 218 -18.20 1.88 10.89
N PHE A 219 -18.95 1.10 11.66
CA PHE A 219 -20.30 1.50 12.10
C PHE A 219 -20.27 2.70 13.04
N ALA A 220 -19.23 2.85 13.88
CA ALA A 220 -19.02 4.07 14.65
C ALA A 220 -18.85 5.31 13.77
N LYS A 221 -18.07 5.20 12.67
CA LYS A 221 -17.93 6.30 11.69
C LYS A 221 -19.23 6.57 10.94
N ILE A 222 -19.97 5.54 10.55
CA ILE A 222 -21.29 5.70 9.91
C ILE A 222 -22.25 6.40 10.87
N GLN A 223 -22.24 6.06 12.16
CA GLN A 223 -23.03 6.72 13.19
C GLN A 223 -22.71 8.22 13.30
N GLU A 224 -21.42 8.57 13.29
CA GLU A 224 -20.96 9.96 13.30
C GLU A 224 -21.42 10.72 12.05
N GLU A 225 -21.24 10.15 10.86
CA GLU A 225 -21.60 10.80 9.59
C GLU A 225 -23.13 10.94 9.40
N VAL A 226 -23.92 9.95 9.82
CA VAL A 226 -25.39 10.07 9.86
C VAL A 226 -25.81 11.15 10.85
N GLY A 227 -25.10 11.28 11.98
CA GLY A 227 -25.31 12.33 12.97
C GLY A 227 -25.04 13.74 12.44
N LYS A 228 -23.98 13.90 11.61
CA LYS A 228 -23.62 15.17 10.95
C LYS A 228 -24.53 15.53 9.78
N ASN A 229 -24.97 14.53 8.99
CA ASN A 229 -25.68 14.73 7.73
C ASN A 229 -27.13 14.23 7.79
N LYS A 230 -27.90 14.67 8.81
CA LYS A 230 -29.26 14.17 9.07
C LYS A 230 -30.24 14.37 7.89
N ASP A 231 -30.13 15.46 7.14
CA ASP A 231 -31.01 15.73 6.00
C ASP A 231 -30.72 14.81 4.82
N LEU A 232 -29.43 14.50 4.58
CA LEU A 232 -29.02 13.51 3.60
C LEU A 232 -29.46 12.09 4.02
N ALA A 233 -29.35 11.75 5.30
CA ALA A 233 -29.88 10.49 5.82
C ALA A 233 -31.39 10.37 5.58
N LYS A 234 -32.17 11.41 5.93
CA LYS A 234 -33.62 11.44 5.71
C LYS A 234 -34.02 11.36 4.24
N SER A 235 -33.24 11.95 3.33
CA SER A 235 -33.55 11.91 1.89
C SER A 235 -33.37 10.51 1.28
N ILE A 236 -32.50 9.70 1.86
CA ILE A 236 -32.39 8.27 1.53
C ILE A 236 -33.55 7.49 2.15
N GLY A 237 -33.82 7.76 3.43
CA GLY A 237 -34.85 7.10 4.22
C GLY A 237 -34.60 5.59 4.37
N GLY A 238 -35.52 4.90 5.04
CA GLY A 238 -35.45 3.45 5.22
C GLY A 238 -34.76 2.98 6.50
N VAL A 239 -35.01 1.73 6.85
CA VAL A 239 -34.36 1.02 7.97
C VAL A 239 -33.54 -0.13 7.41
N PHE A 240 -32.23 -0.09 7.60
CA PHE A 240 -31.30 -1.09 7.10
C PHE A 240 -30.74 -1.91 8.26
N LEU A 241 -30.79 -3.23 8.14
CA LEU A 241 -30.17 -4.16 9.06
C LEU A 241 -28.92 -4.76 8.42
N TYR A 242 -27.78 -4.63 9.07
CA TYR A 242 -26.53 -5.28 8.69
C TYR A 242 -26.28 -6.46 9.62
N ASN A 243 -26.19 -7.66 9.06
CA ASN A 243 -25.75 -8.86 9.75
C ASN A 243 -24.28 -9.10 9.41
N ILE A 244 -23.41 -8.93 10.39
CA ILE A 244 -21.98 -9.17 10.25
C ILE A 244 -21.68 -10.60 10.64
N THR A 245 -20.98 -11.30 9.75
CA THR A 245 -20.69 -12.73 9.89
C THR A 245 -19.19 -13.00 10.08
N GLU A 246 -18.90 -14.01 10.90
CA GLU A 246 -17.60 -14.68 10.97
C GLU A 246 -17.82 -16.18 10.78
N SER A 247 -16.97 -16.82 9.98
CA SER A 247 -17.11 -18.24 9.62
C SER A 247 -18.55 -18.64 9.20
N GLY A 248 -19.24 -17.74 8.49
CA GLY A 248 -20.59 -17.96 7.96
C GLY A 248 -21.74 -17.82 8.96
N LYS A 249 -21.47 -17.50 10.23
CA LYS A 249 -22.50 -17.26 11.26
C LYS A 249 -22.59 -15.77 11.57
N THR A 250 -23.80 -15.24 11.74
CA THR A 250 -23.98 -13.87 12.22
C THR A 250 -23.48 -13.77 13.65
N VAL A 251 -22.48 -12.93 13.86
CA VAL A 251 -21.85 -12.68 15.17
C VAL A 251 -22.24 -11.33 15.74
N LYS A 252 -22.66 -10.38 14.89
CA LYS A 252 -23.17 -9.06 15.32
C LYS A 252 -24.16 -8.51 14.29
N SER A 253 -25.04 -7.63 14.74
CA SER A 253 -25.96 -6.90 13.87
C SER A 253 -25.96 -5.40 14.15
N TRP A 254 -26.16 -4.59 13.13
CA TRP A 254 -26.27 -3.14 13.22
C TRP A 254 -27.52 -2.65 12.50
N THR A 255 -28.24 -1.71 13.10
CA THR A 255 -29.38 -1.04 12.45
C THR A 255 -29.01 0.39 12.10
N LEU A 256 -29.25 0.76 10.85
CA LEU A 256 -29.23 2.15 10.38
C LEU A 256 -30.69 2.54 10.10
N ASP A 257 -31.28 3.30 11.01
CA ASP A 257 -32.57 3.94 10.77
C ASP A 257 -32.31 5.32 10.16
N LEU A 258 -32.55 5.45 8.85
CA LEU A 258 -32.41 6.70 8.14
C LEU A 258 -33.74 7.47 8.06
N LYS A 259 -34.87 6.88 8.50
CA LYS A 259 -36.13 7.61 8.70
C LYS A 259 -36.03 8.51 9.94
N THR A 260 -35.45 7.95 11.01
CA THR A 260 -35.08 8.65 12.24
C THR A 260 -33.56 8.53 12.42
N PRO A 261 -32.75 9.40 11.78
CA PRO A 261 -31.30 9.25 11.62
C PRO A 261 -30.57 8.78 12.88
N ALA A 262 -30.37 7.48 12.97
CA ALA A 262 -29.76 6.79 14.09
C ALA A 262 -29.09 5.51 13.61
N VAL A 263 -27.92 5.24 14.18
CA VAL A 263 -27.18 4.00 13.94
C VAL A 263 -26.90 3.39 15.30
N HIS A 264 -27.21 2.11 15.46
CA HIS A 264 -26.98 1.42 16.72
C HIS A 264 -26.75 -0.08 16.51
N GLU A 265 -26.07 -0.70 17.47
CA GLU A 265 -25.94 -2.15 17.53
C GLU A 265 -27.30 -2.80 17.83
N GLY A 266 -27.49 -4.01 17.31
CA GLY A 266 -28.72 -4.79 17.44
C GLY A 266 -29.69 -4.63 16.28
N GLY A 267 -30.80 -5.37 16.35
CA GLY A 267 -31.88 -5.30 15.38
C GLY A 267 -32.73 -4.02 15.50
N PRO A 268 -33.65 -3.76 14.55
CA PRO A 268 -34.46 -2.56 14.56
C PRO A 268 -35.27 -2.38 15.85
N LYS A 269 -35.24 -1.17 16.43
CA LYS A 269 -35.97 -0.86 17.68
C LYS A 269 -37.50 -0.86 17.51
N SER A 270 -37.99 -0.66 16.30
CA SER A 270 -39.42 -0.72 15.97
C SER A 270 -39.62 -1.18 14.53
N GLY A 271 -40.57 -2.09 14.30
CA GLY A 271 -40.88 -2.60 12.97
C GLY A 271 -39.84 -3.58 12.41
N LYS A 272 -39.93 -3.86 11.10
CA LYS A 272 -38.95 -4.69 10.38
C LYS A 272 -38.02 -3.80 9.58
N ALA A 273 -36.80 -4.29 9.32
CA ALA A 273 -35.89 -3.63 8.38
C ALA A 273 -36.49 -3.66 6.97
N ASP A 274 -36.40 -2.53 6.27
CA ASP A 274 -36.78 -2.42 4.85
C ASP A 274 -35.78 -3.20 3.98
N THR A 275 -34.51 -3.22 4.38
CA THR A 275 -33.42 -3.92 3.68
C THR A 275 -32.52 -4.60 4.71
N THR A 276 -32.19 -5.86 4.49
CA THR A 276 -31.19 -6.58 5.29
C THR A 276 -29.99 -6.95 4.42
N LEU A 277 -28.79 -6.60 4.89
CA LEU A 277 -27.52 -6.90 4.25
C LEU A 277 -26.77 -7.90 5.14
N THR A 278 -26.31 -9.02 4.58
CA THR A 278 -25.50 -10.01 5.30
C THR A 278 -24.16 -10.14 4.60
N VAL A 279 -23.07 -9.93 5.36
CA VAL A 279 -21.71 -9.86 4.83
C VAL A 279 -20.71 -10.29 5.89
N SER A 280 -19.53 -10.78 5.49
CA SER A 280 -18.47 -11.11 6.45
C SER A 280 -17.84 -9.84 7.03
N ASP A 281 -17.32 -9.91 8.25
CA ASP A 281 -16.60 -8.78 8.87
C ASP A 281 -15.48 -8.27 7.97
N SER A 282 -14.71 -9.17 7.36
CA SER A 282 -13.66 -8.83 6.40
C SER A 282 -14.19 -8.20 5.11
N ASP A 283 -15.21 -8.79 4.47
CA ASP A 283 -15.73 -8.25 3.20
C ASP A 283 -16.44 -6.91 3.42
N MET A 284 -17.03 -6.66 4.60
CA MET A 284 -17.61 -5.36 4.95
C MET A 284 -16.55 -4.26 4.99
N VAL A 285 -15.38 -4.57 5.56
CA VAL A 285 -14.23 -3.66 5.57
C VAL A 285 -13.69 -3.42 4.16
N ASP A 286 -13.55 -4.47 3.35
CA ASP A 286 -13.11 -4.34 1.96
C ASP A 286 -14.10 -3.52 1.10
N ILE A 287 -15.40 -3.68 1.34
CA ILE A 287 -16.44 -2.87 0.71
C ILE A 287 -16.32 -1.40 1.09
N ALA A 288 -16.13 -1.12 2.37
CA ALA A 288 -15.97 0.25 2.86
C ALA A 288 -14.66 0.89 2.36
N ALA A 289 -13.59 0.12 2.24
CA ALA A 289 -12.31 0.56 1.69
C ALA A 289 -12.31 0.75 0.17
N GLY A 290 -13.37 0.29 -0.52
CA GLY A 290 -13.49 0.33 -1.98
C GLY A 290 -12.63 -0.70 -2.72
N THR A 291 -11.97 -1.62 -1.99
CA THR A 291 -11.18 -2.72 -2.56
C THR A 291 -12.07 -3.84 -3.09
N LEU A 292 -13.30 -3.95 -2.57
CA LEU A 292 -14.36 -4.82 -3.08
C LEU A 292 -15.60 -4.01 -3.43
N SER A 293 -16.06 -4.04 -4.68
CA SER A 293 -17.30 -3.35 -5.02
C SER A 293 -18.53 -4.09 -4.46
N PRO A 294 -19.54 -3.39 -3.91
CA PRO A 294 -20.77 -4.02 -3.42
C PRO A 294 -21.49 -4.87 -4.46
N GLN A 295 -21.48 -4.43 -5.73
CA GLN A 295 -22.09 -5.15 -6.84
C GLN A 295 -21.39 -6.49 -7.09
N VAL A 296 -20.06 -6.50 -7.12
CA VAL A 296 -19.27 -7.74 -7.29
C VAL A 296 -19.42 -8.64 -6.06
N ALA A 297 -19.45 -8.08 -4.85
CA ALA A 297 -19.70 -8.84 -3.63
C ALA A 297 -21.07 -9.54 -3.68
N TYR A 298 -22.11 -8.85 -4.16
CA TYR A 298 -23.44 -9.43 -4.32
C TYR A 298 -23.47 -10.54 -5.37
N MET A 299 -22.92 -10.29 -6.56
CA MET A 299 -22.86 -11.30 -7.63
C MET A 299 -22.08 -12.56 -7.23
N LYS A 300 -21.06 -12.43 -6.37
CA LYS A 300 -20.27 -13.54 -5.85
C LYS A 300 -20.86 -14.19 -4.59
N GLY A 301 -22.04 -13.75 -4.14
CA GLY A 301 -22.70 -14.27 -2.94
C GLY A 301 -22.03 -13.90 -1.60
N LYS A 302 -21.02 -13.01 -1.62
CA LYS A 302 -20.32 -12.49 -0.43
C LYS A 302 -21.13 -11.45 0.32
N LEU A 303 -21.92 -10.67 -0.41
CA LEU A 303 -22.93 -9.78 0.13
C LEU A 303 -24.30 -10.36 -0.23
N LYS A 304 -25.12 -10.67 0.75
CA LYS A 304 -26.51 -11.08 0.53
C LYS A 304 -27.41 -9.91 0.89
N ILE A 305 -28.38 -9.61 0.03
CA ILE A 305 -29.36 -8.54 0.25
C ILE A 305 -30.75 -9.16 0.19
N SER A 306 -31.57 -8.90 1.21
CA SER A 306 -32.99 -9.26 1.25
C SER A 306 -33.84 -8.04 1.60
N GLY A 307 -35.10 -8.03 1.18
CA GLY A 307 -35.97 -6.87 1.30
C GLY A 307 -35.83 -5.93 0.10
N ASN A 308 -35.87 -4.61 0.32
CA ASN A 308 -35.85 -3.61 -0.73
C ASN A 308 -34.43 -3.39 -1.29
N ILE A 309 -34.14 -4.03 -2.41
CA ILE A 309 -32.82 -3.98 -3.06
C ILE A 309 -32.52 -2.59 -3.66
N MET A 310 -33.53 -1.89 -4.20
CA MET A 310 -33.34 -0.54 -4.76
C MET A 310 -32.93 0.45 -3.68
N LEU A 311 -33.46 0.30 -2.47
CA LEU A 311 -33.11 1.11 -1.32
C LEU A 311 -31.64 0.85 -0.90
N ALA A 312 -31.15 -0.38 -1.00
CA ALA A 312 -29.74 -0.72 -0.77
C ALA A 312 -28.78 0.04 -1.72
N GLN A 313 -29.18 0.25 -2.97
CA GLN A 313 -28.37 0.98 -3.97
C GLN A 313 -28.25 2.48 -3.64
N LYS A 314 -29.25 3.06 -2.97
CA LYS A 314 -29.26 4.47 -2.54
C LYS A 314 -28.27 4.78 -1.41
N LEU A 315 -27.70 3.78 -0.75
CA LEU A 315 -26.67 3.99 0.29
C LEU A 315 -25.31 4.41 -0.29
N GLY A 316 -25.05 4.13 -1.58
CA GLY A 316 -23.76 4.41 -2.22
C GLY A 316 -23.28 5.86 -2.09
N PRO A 317 -24.13 6.87 -2.37
CA PRO A 317 -23.79 8.29 -2.17
C PRO A 317 -23.50 8.68 -0.71
N LEU A 318 -24.22 8.14 0.27
CA LEU A 318 -23.98 8.42 1.70
C LEU A 318 -22.60 7.95 2.16
N LEU A 319 -22.18 6.77 1.68
CA LEU A 319 -20.92 6.14 2.06
C LEU A 319 -19.71 6.66 1.25
N LYS A 320 -19.94 7.39 0.16
CA LYS A 320 -18.88 8.03 -0.66
C LYS A 320 -18.65 9.51 -0.36
N SER A 321 -19.57 10.13 0.36
CA SER A 321 -19.55 11.55 0.70
C SER A 321 -18.50 11.83 1.78
N ASN A 322 -17.30 12.26 1.34
CA ASN A 322 -16.16 12.88 2.08
C ASN A 322 -14.83 12.11 2.10
N ALA A 323 -14.46 11.42 1.01
CA ALA A 323 -13.05 11.17 0.68
C ALA A 323 -12.43 12.36 -0.09
N LYS A 324 -12.44 13.55 0.53
CA LYS A 324 -11.59 14.69 0.15
C LYS A 324 -11.25 15.50 1.40
N LEU A 325 -10.24 15.02 2.11
CA LEU A 325 -9.35 15.78 2.98
C LEU A 325 -7.95 15.19 2.78
#